data_AF-A0A1W0VYR6-F1
#
_entry.id   AF-A0A1W0VYR6-F1
#
_cell.length_a   1.000
_cell.length_b   1.000
_cell.length_c   1.000
_cell.angle_alpha   90.00
_cell.angle_beta   90.00
_cell.angle_gamma   90.00
#
_symmetry.space_group_name_H-M   'P 1'
#
loop_
_entity.id
_entity.type
_entity.pdbx_description
1 polymer ?
#
loop_
_entity_poly.entity_id
_entity_poly.type
_entity_poly.pdbx_seq_one_letter_code
_entity_poly.pdbx_strand_id
1 'polypeptide(L)'
;MSRRALYIVDQTPKPDLYKIQPLKKYTNKIQRVSTVLNEVMKVSCLWWRDDLILFDHRVVEVNQFELNGDLSGYNVLLAMHAWNGKRIETSIYNNDNYEVRKHILLHLLTYTEKKI
;
A
#
# COMPACT_ATOMS: atom_id res chain seq x y z
N MET A 1 8.71 -20.86 6.38
CA MET A 1 9.44 -19.61 6.08
C MET A 1 8.42 -18.52 5.78
N SER A 2 8.30 -17.50 6.63
CA SER A 2 7.49 -16.32 6.29
C SER A 2 8.27 -15.50 5.26
N ARG A 3 7.87 -15.57 3.98
CA ARG A 3 8.46 -14.72 2.94
C ARG A 3 7.85 -13.34 3.10
N ARG A 4 8.67 -12.34 3.43
CA ARG A 4 8.26 -10.93 3.47
C ARG A 4 7.65 -10.55 2.12
N ALA A 5 6.62 -9.71 2.14
CA ALA A 5 5.88 -9.35 0.95
C ALA A 5 5.83 -7.84 0.78
N LEU A 6 5.91 -7.39 -0.49
CA LEU A 6 5.63 -6.01 -0.90
C LEU A 6 4.26 -5.99 -1.55
N TYR A 7 3.31 -5.29 -0.93
CA TYR A 7 1.98 -5.10 -1.49
C TYR A 7 1.92 -3.80 -2.30
N ILE A 8 1.37 -3.89 -3.51
CA ILE A 8 1.22 -2.78 -4.44
C ILE A 8 -0.26 -2.53 -4.63
N VAL A 9 -0.72 -1.35 -4.21
CA VAL A 9 -2.09 -0.89 -4.40
C VAL A 9 -2.10 0.14 -5.50
N ASP A 10 -2.84 -0.13 -6.57
CA ASP A 10 -3.01 0.78 -7.70
C ASP A 10 -4.43 0.67 -8.22
N GLN A 11 -5.19 1.75 -8.08
CA GLN A 11 -6.59 1.81 -8.46
C GLN A 11 -6.82 2.21 -9.91
N THR A 12 -5.74 2.56 -10.61
CA THR A 12 -5.85 2.94 -12.01
C THR A 12 -6.29 1.73 -12.82
N PRO A 13 -7.30 1.86 -13.71
CA PRO A 13 -7.66 0.81 -14.65
C PRO A 13 -6.41 0.25 -15.33
N LYS A 14 -6.26 -1.07 -15.30
CA LYS A 14 -5.11 -1.76 -15.90
C LYS A 14 -5.42 -2.05 -17.37
N PRO A 15 -4.60 -1.58 -18.32
CA PRO A 15 -4.62 -2.09 -19.69
C PRO A 15 -4.54 -3.62 -19.71
N ASP A 16 -5.13 -4.26 -20.72
CA ASP A 16 -5.27 -5.73 -20.76
C ASP A 16 -3.93 -6.47 -20.64
N LEU A 17 -2.85 -5.92 -21.20
CA LEU A 17 -1.49 -6.45 -21.06
C LEU A 17 -1.07 -6.65 -19.59
N TYR A 18 -1.50 -5.77 -18.69
CA TYR A 18 -1.16 -5.82 -17.26
C TYR A 18 -2.17 -6.61 -16.42
N LYS A 19 -3.26 -7.11 -17.01
CA LYS A 19 -4.11 -8.10 -16.34
C LYS A 19 -3.41 -9.46 -16.28
N ILE A 20 -2.67 -9.81 -17.35
CA ILE A 20 -1.93 -11.08 -17.46
C ILE A 20 -0.61 -11.01 -16.68
N GLN A 21 0.10 -9.88 -16.73
CA GLN A 21 1.36 -9.68 -16.01
C GLN A 21 1.34 -8.39 -15.18
N PRO A 22 0.65 -8.38 -14.02
CA PRO A 22 0.47 -7.17 -13.21
C PRO A 22 1.78 -6.51 -12.78
N LEU A 23 2.80 -7.31 -12.44
CA LEU A 23 4.08 -6.79 -11.94
C LEU A 23 4.88 -6.00 -12.98
N LYS A 24 4.67 -6.27 -14.28
CA LYS A 24 5.40 -5.59 -15.36
C LYS A 24 5.19 -4.08 -15.35
N LYS A 25 4.02 -3.61 -14.91
CA LYS A 25 3.71 -2.18 -14.74
C LYS A 25 4.58 -1.51 -13.66
N TYR A 26 5.00 -2.29 -12.65
CA TYR A 26 5.61 -1.77 -11.43
C TYR A 26 7.09 -2.04 -11.30
N THR A 27 7.72 -2.79 -12.23
CA THR A 27 9.15 -3.15 -12.17
C THR A 27 10.04 -1.95 -11.86
N ASN A 28 9.92 -0.85 -12.63
CA ASN A 28 10.75 0.35 -12.41
C ASN A 28 10.48 1.02 -11.06
N LYS A 29 9.23 0.99 -10.58
CA LYS A 29 8.86 1.53 -9.26
C LYS A 29 9.44 0.68 -8.13
N ILE A 30 9.34 -0.65 -8.24
CA ILE A 30 9.92 -1.60 -7.28
C ILE A 30 11.44 -1.41 -7.19
N GLN A 31 12.13 -1.34 -8.34
CA GLN A 31 13.56 -1.10 -8.39
C GLN A 31 13.93 0.22 -7.70
N ARG A 32 13.24 1.31 -8.05
CA ARG A 32 13.50 2.63 -7.45
C ARG A 32 13.28 2.63 -5.94
N VAL A 33 12.17 2.05 -5.46
CA VAL A 33 11.88 1.96 -4.02
C VAL A 33 12.91 1.09 -3.32
N SER A 34 13.32 -0.04 -3.91
CA SER A 34 14.37 -0.89 -3.33
C SER A 34 15.69 -0.12 -3.18
N THR A 35 16.13 0.58 -4.23
CA THR A 35 17.36 1.38 -4.19
C THR A 35 17.30 2.45 -3.12
N VAL A 36 16.24 3.27 -3.11
CA VAL A 36 16.10 4.37 -2.14
C VAL A 36 16.01 3.84 -0.72
N LEU A 37 15.20 2.80 -0.48
CA LEU A 37 15.06 2.19 0.83
C LEU A 37 16.39 1.65 1.33
N ASN A 38 17.15 0.95 0.49
CA ASN A 38 18.46 0.43 0.86
C ASN A 38 19.44 1.53 1.26
N GLU A 39 19.49 2.65 0.52
CA GLU A 39 20.35 3.79 0.91
C GLU A 39 19.92 4.42 2.23
N VAL A 40 18.62 4.62 2.45
CA VAL A 40 18.09 5.18 3.70
C VAL A 40 18.36 4.26 4.89
N MET A 41 18.21 2.95 4.70
CA MET A 41 18.39 1.96 5.75
C MET A 41 19.86 1.76 6.13
N LYS A 42 20.81 1.96 5.21
CA LYS A 42 22.25 1.97 5.55
C LYS A 42 22.58 2.99 6.64
N VAL A 43 21.90 4.14 6.65
CA VAL A 43 22.12 5.20 7.64
C VAL A 43 21.25 4.98 8.88
N SER A 44 19.99 4.62 8.68
CA SER A 44 18.98 4.61 9.76
C SER A 44 18.93 3.29 10.54
N CYS A 45 19.38 2.18 9.94
CA CYS A 45 19.26 0.84 10.52
C CYS A 45 20.42 -0.06 10.05
N LEU A 46 21.54 -0.03 10.78
CA LEU A 46 22.76 -0.79 10.44
C LEU A 46 22.56 -2.32 10.34
N TRP A 47 21.47 -2.83 10.92
CA TRP A 47 21.09 -4.24 10.96
C TRP A 47 20.24 -4.65 9.76
N TRP A 48 19.83 -3.70 8.91
CA TRP A 48 19.08 -3.98 7.70
C TRP A 48 19.94 -4.79 6.72
N ARG A 49 19.41 -5.95 6.32
CA ARG A 49 20.01 -6.89 5.37
C ARG A 49 19.03 -7.32 4.28
N ASP A 50 17.85 -6.73 4.29
CA ASP A 50 16.77 -7.11 3.40
C ASP A 50 16.94 -6.45 2.04
N ASP A 51 16.60 -7.19 0.98
CA ASP A 51 16.45 -6.63 -0.35
C ASP A 51 14.99 -6.76 -0.77
N LEU A 52 14.35 -5.61 -1.01
CA LEU A 52 12.95 -5.54 -1.39
C LEU A 52 12.68 -6.23 -2.74
N ILE A 53 13.71 -6.39 -3.59
CA ILE A 53 13.60 -7.14 -4.86
C ILE A 53 13.31 -8.62 -4.60
N LEU A 54 13.79 -9.16 -3.47
CA LEU A 54 13.62 -10.57 -3.09
C LEU A 54 12.30 -10.84 -2.36
N PHE A 55 11.51 -9.80 -2.08
CA PHE A 55 10.23 -9.96 -1.41
C PHE A 55 9.20 -10.53 -2.38
N ASP A 56 8.18 -11.19 -1.84
CA ASP A 56 7.03 -11.61 -2.63
C ASP A 56 6.22 -10.36 -3.05
N HIS A 57 6.19 -10.06 -4.35
CA HIS A 57 5.51 -8.87 -4.86
C HIS A 57 4.04 -9.19 -5.18
N ARG A 58 3.12 -8.52 -4.49
CA ARG A 58 1.68 -8.77 -4.61
C ARG A 58 0.96 -7.52 -5.06
N VAL A 59 0.33 -7.58 -6.23
CA VAL A 59 -0.56 -6.51 -6.68
C VAL A 59 -1.94 -6.80 -6.11
N VAL A 60 -2.45 -5.88 -5.30
CA VAL A 60 -3.80 -6.02 -4.73
C VAL A 60 -4.81 -5.87 -5.85
N GLU A 61 -5.80 -6.76 -5.88
CA GLU A 61 -6.93 -6.62 -6.78
C GLU A 61 -7.88 -5.56 -6.24
N VAL A 62 -8.11 -4.56 -7.08
CA VAL A 62 -8.82 -3.32 -6.74
C VAL A 62 -10.26 -3.41 -7.25
N ASN A 63 -10.80 -4.62 -7.41
CA ASN A 63 -12.16 -4.85 -7.89
C ASN A 63 -13.23 -4.24 -6.93
N GLN A 64 -12.79 -3.65 -5.81
CA GLN A 64 -13.55 -3.10 -4.71
C GLN A 64 -13.38 -1.59 -4.51
N PHE A 65 -12.49 -0.91 -5.23
CA PHE A 65 -12.36 0.55 -5.08
C PHE A 65 -13.18 1.28 -6.14
N GLU A 66 -13.73 2.43 -5.75
CA GLU A 66 -14.40 3.32 -6.69
C GLU A 66 -13.37 3.88 -7.67
N LEU A 67 -13.62 3.68 -8.98
CA LEU A 67 -12.76 4.14 -10.07
C LEU A 67 -12.86 5.65 -10.34
N ASN A 68 -13.56 6.39 -9.48
CA ASN A 68 -13.61 7.84 -9.55
C ASN A 68 -12.24 8.43 -9.18
N GLY A 69 -11.60 9.15 -10.11
CA GLY A 69 -10.29 9.76 -9.91
C GLY A 69 -10.24 10.72 -8.72
N ASP A 70 -11.36 11.38 -8.41
CA ASP A 70 -11.49 12.28 -7.26
C ASP A 70 -11.37 11.55 -5.91
N LEU A 71 -11.50 10.22 -5.91
CA LEU A 71 -11.45 9.38 -4.72
C LEU A 71 -10.12 8.62 -4.57
N SER A 72 -9.16 8.86 -5.45
CA SER A 72 -7.85 8.19 -5.42
C SER A 72 -7.15 8.29 -4.05
N GLY A 73 -7.14 9.48 -3.44
CA GLY A 73 -6.59 9.68 -2.10
C GLY A 73 -7.35 8.92 -1.00
N TYR A 74 -8.69 8.92 -1.08
CA TYR A 74 -9.55 8.18 -0.14
C TYR A 74 -9.29 6.67 -0.21
N ASN A 75 -9.22 6.12 -1.41
CA ASN A 75 -8.99 4.70 -1.61
C ASN A 75 -7.59 4.26 -1.10
N VAL A 76 -6.57 5.12 -1.14
CA VAL A 76 -5.27 4.84 -0.49
C VAL A 76 -5.46 4.70 1.02
N LEU A 77 -6.18 5.63 1.63
CA LEU A 77 -6.46 5.60 3.08
C LEU A 77 -7.27 4.36 3.46
N LEU A 78 -8.22 3.98 2.63
CA LEU A 78 -9.01 2.77 2.80
C LEU A 78 -8.14 1.51 2.75
N ALA A 79 -7.19 1.45 1.80
CA ALA A 79 -6.23 0.35 1.72
C ALA A 79 -5.29 0.29 2.93
N MET A 80 -4.86 1.44 3.45
CA MET A 80 -4.08 1.54 4.68
C MET A 80 -4.89 1.10 5.91
N HIS A 81 -6.17 1.47 5.98
CA HIS A 81 -7.07 1.07 7.07
C HIS A 81 -7.31 -0.45 7.08
N ALA A 82 -7.46 -1.06 5.90
CA ALA A 82 -7.64 -2.51 5.74
C ALA A 82 -6.35 -3.33 5.92
N TRP A 83 -5.21 -2.68 6.18
CA TRP A 83 -3.95 -3.35 6.45
C TRP A 83 -3.90 -3.89 7.87
N ASN A 84 -3.91 -5.21 8.02
CA ASN A 84 -3.87 -5.86 9.34
C ASN A 84 -2.44 -6.18 9.84
N GLY A 85 -1.40 -5.62 9.20
CA GLY A 85 0.00 -5.96 9.49
C GLY A 85 0.57 -7.15 8.71
N LYS A 86 -0.28 -7.94 8.04
CA LYS A 86 0.13 -9.12 7.25
C LYS A 86 -0.35 -9.09 5.79
N ARG A 87 -1.56 -8.57 5.56
CA ARG A 87 -2.19 -8.43 4.24
C ARG A 87 -3.21 -7.28 4.27
N ILE A 88 -3.59 -6.81 3.08
CA ILE A 88 -4.81 -6.01 2.90
C ILE A 88 -5.97 -6.99 2.83
N GLU A 89 -6.92 -6.89 3.76
CA GLU A 89 -8.11 -7.74 3.73
C GLU A 89 -9.06 -7.26 2.63
N THR A 90 -9.34 -8.15 1.69
CA THR A 90 -10.20 -7.92 0.50
C THR A 90 -11.69 -7.97 0.83
N SER A 91 -12.08 -7.73 2.07
CA SER A 91 -13.49 -7.63 2.47
C SER A 91 -13.79 -6.20 2.90
N ILE A 92 -13.27 -5.23 2.14
CA ILE A 92 -13.68 -3.82 2.26
C ILE A 92 -15.03 -3.68 1.54
N TYR A 93 -16.02 -4.46 2.00
CA TYR A 93 -17.39 -4.36 1.53
C TYR A 93 -18.12 -3.35 2.42
N ASN A 94 -18.64 -2.30 1.79
CA ASN A 94 -19.86 -1.58 2.20
C ASN A 94 -19.96 -0.90 3.57
N ASN A 95 -18.92 -0.79 4.38
CA ASN A 95 -19.00 0.06 5.57
C ASN A 95 -18.60 1.50 5.24
N ASP A 96 -19.63 2.22 4.79
CA ASP A 96 -19.83 3.66 4.85
C ASP A 96 -18.57 4.50 4.63
N ASN A 97 -18.31 4.86 3.36
CA ASN A 97 -17.21 5.74 2.97
C ASN A 97 -17.13 7.01 3.84
N TYR A 98 -18.28 7.47 4.32
CA TYR A 98 -18.42 8.57 5.24
C TYR A 98 -17.79 8.28 6.61
N GLU A 99 -18.02 7.10 7.18
CA GLU A 99 -17.48 6.69 8.48
C GLU A 99 -15.97 6.49 8.43
N VAL A 100 -15.40 5.94 7.36
CA VAL A 100 -13.93 5.85 7.22
C VAL A 100 -13.30 7.24 7.17
N ARG A 101 -13.88 8.17 6.40
CA ARG A 101 -13.40 9.57 6.34
C ARG A 101 -13.52 10.26 7.69
N LYS A 102 -14.62 10.05 8.41
CA LYS A 102 -14.85 10.60 9.74
C LYS A 102 -13.86 10.04 10.76
N HIS A 103 -13.56 8.74 10.73
CA HIS A 103 -12.53 8.14 11.58
C HIS A 103 -11.14 8.70 11.30
N ILE A 104 -10.77 8.86 10.03
CA ILE A 104 -9.49 9.46 9.64
C ILE A 104 -9.42 10.92 10.12
N LEU A 105 -10.48 11.70 9.86
CA LEU A 105 -10.56 13.09 10.31
C LEU A 105 -10.47 13.19 11.84
N LEU A 106 -11.19 12.33 12.57
CA LEU A 106 -11.14 12.27 14.03
C LEU A 106 -9.72 11.94 14.50
N HIS A 107 -9.06 10.95 13.88
CA HIS A 107 -7.67 10.62 14.19
C HIS A 107 -6.73 11.80 13.95
N LEU A 108 -6.87 12.53 12.85
CA LEU A 108 -6.05 13.71 12.56
C LEU A 108 -6.29 14.85 13.55
N LEU A 109 -7.54 15.10 13.93
CA LEU A 109 -7.91 16.16 14.88
C LEU A 109 -7.55 15.83 16.33
N THR A 110 -7.54 14.55 16.69
CA THR A 110 -7.22 14.06 18.04
C THR A 110 -5.79 13.58 18.18
N TYR A 111 -4.98 13.66 17.12
CA TYR A 111 -3.58 13.30 17.16
C TYR A 111 -2.82 14.30 18.04
N THR A 112 -2.66 13.95 19.31
CA THR A 112 -1.67 14.59 20.19
C THR A 112 -0.36 13.86 19.99
N GLU A 113 0.63 14.56 19.45
CA GLU A 113 1.98 14.06 19.28
C GLU A 113 2.49 13.51 20.63
N LYS A 114 2.60 12.18 20.75
CA LYS A 114 3.30 11.58 21.88
C LYS A 114 4.78 11.87 21.66
N LYS A 115 5.33 12.84 22.39
CA LYS A 115 6.79 12.98 22.51
C LYS A 115 7.34 11.64 23.01
N ILE A 116 8.03 10.94 22.12
CA ILE A 116 8.85 9.77 22.44
C ILE A 116 10.20 10.29 22.93
#